data_AF-A0A929ZUD2-F1
#
_entry.id   AF-A0A929ZUD2-F1
#
_cell.length_a   1.000
_cell.length_b   1.000
_cell.length_c   1.000
_cell.angle_alpha   90.00
_cell.angle_beta   90.00
_cell.angle_gamma   90.00
#
_symmetry.space_group_name_H-M   'P 1'
#
loop_
_entity.id
_entity.type
_entity.pdbx_description
1 polymer ?
#
loop_
_entity_poly.entity_id
_entity_poly.type
_entity_poly.pdbx_seq_one_letter_code
_entity_poly.pdbx_strand_id
1 'polypeptide(L)'
;NKNVILIDDIVDTAGTLCKAADIIIEKGAKSVRAIATHGVLSGKAYENIEKSKLQEIIITDSIPLKNSLSSKIKVLSCAPLFADVMNLVHNKKSINDKFIF
;
A
#
# COMPACT_ATOMS: atom_id res chain seq x y z
N ASN A 1 -17.54 8.19 13.91
CA ASN A 1 -17.81 7.09 12.96
C ASN A 1 -17.40 7.47 11.52
N LYS A 2 -16.10 7.45 11.21
CA LYS A 2 -15.53 7.77 9.88
C LYS A 2 -14.66 6.62 9.41
N ASN A 3 -14.53 6.42 8.09
CA ASN A 3 -13.51 5.53 7.54
C ASN A 3 -12.18 6.28 7.51
N VAL A 4 -11.10 5.65 7.95
CA VAL A 4 -9.75 6.25 7.98
C VAL A 4 -8.85 5.50 7.00
N ILE A 5 -8.01 6.26 6.29
CA ILE A 5 -6.98 5.74 5.39
C ILE A 5 -5.64 6.23 5.91
N LEU A 6 -4.76 5.30 6.27
CA LEU A 6 -3.36 5.57 6.57
C LEU A 6 -2.60 5.57 5.24
N ILE A 7 -1.79 6.60 5.02
CA ILE A 7 -1.00 6.75 3.81
C ILE A 7 0.47 6.80 4.23
N ASP A 8 1.27 5.97 3.58
CA ASP A 8 2.72 5.94 3.74
C ASP A 8 3.36 5.74 2.36
N ASP A 9 4.66 5.93 2.23
CA ASP A 9 5.39 5.56 1.02
C ASP A 9 5.84 4.09 1.06
N ILE A 10 6.24 3.61 2.24
CA ILE A 10 6.82 2.28 2.44
C ILE A 10 6.26 1.57 3.67
N VAL A 11 6.08 0.24 3.57
CA VAL A 11 5.73 -0.62 4.70
C VAL A 11 6.74 -1.74 4.83
N ASP A 12 7.54 -1.66 5.90
CA ASP A 12 8.59 -2.65 6.22
C ASP A 12 8.07 -3.74 7.16
N THR A 13 8.17 -3.58 8.47
CA THR A 13 7.73 -4.60 9.44
C THR A 13 6.21 -4.58 9.71
N ALA A 14 5.49 -3.62 9.14
CA ALA A 14 4.07 -3.32 9.39
C ALA A 14 3.68 -3.07 10.87
N GLY A 15 4.61 -3.07 11.82
CA GLY A 15 4.32 -3.01 13.25
C GLY A 15 3.67 -1.68 13.68
N THR A 16 4.27 -0.55 13.29
CA THR A 16 3.74 0.78 13.62
C THR A 16 2.38 1.02 12.94
N LEU A 17 2.28 0.66 11.66
CA LEU A 17 1.06 0.80 10.87
C LEU A 17 -0.12 0.03 11.48
N CYS A 18 0.10 -1.24 11.86
CA CYS A 18 -0.93 -2.08 12.46
C CYS A 18 -1.36 -1.55 13.83
N LYS A 19 -0.41 -1.15 14.68
CA LYS A 19 -0.73 -0.53 15.98
C LYS A 19 -1.53 0.76 15.84
N ALA A 20 -1.18 1.59 14.87
CA ALA A 20 -1.93 2.81 14.57
C ALA A 20 -3.38 2.48 14.16
N ALA A 21 -3.55 1.49 13.28
CA ALA A 21 -4.87 1.05 12.87
C ALA A 21 -5.72 0.53 14.05
N ASP A 22 -5.12 -0.24 14.95
CA ASP A 22 -5.81 -0.77 16.12
C ASP A 22 -6.31 0.36 17.04
N ILE A 23 -5.43 1.32 17.36
CA ILE A 23 -5.75 2.50 18.18
C ILE A 23 -6.86 3.34 17.54
N ILE A 24 -6.82 3.52 16.22
CA ILE A 24 -7.82 4.33 15.50
C ILE A 24 -9.19 3.66 15.51
N ILE A 25 -9.26 2.33 15.35
CA ILE A 25 -10.51 1.57 15.51
C ILE A 25 -11.04 1.70 16.94
N GLU A 26 -10.17 1.56 17.95
CA GLU A 26 -10.55 1.69 19.36
C GLU A 26 -11.09 3.09 19.71
N LYS A 27 -10.62 4.13 19.02
CA LYS A 27 -11.13 5.51 19.14
C LYS A 27 -12.44 5.74 18.38
N GLY A 28 -13.06 4.72 17.80
CA GLY A 28 -14.40 4.80 17.19
C GLY A 28 -14.41 5.11 15.68
N ALA A 29 -13.32 4.78 14.97
CA ALA A 29 -13.34 4.73 13.52
C ALA A 29 -14.21 3.57 13.01
N LYS A 30 -14.87 3.78 11.86
CA LYS A 30 -15.71 2.78 11.20
C LYS A 30 -14.88 1.65 10.59
N SER A 31 -13.76 2.03 9.98
CA SER A 31 -12.80 1.13 9.35
C SER A 31 -11.45 1.84 9.28
N VAL A 32 -10.35 1.07 9.26
CA VAL A 32 -9.03 1.58 8.91
C VAL A 32 -8.47 0.77 7.75
N ARG A 33 -7.95 1.47 6.75
CA ARG A 33 -7.19 0.89 5.63
C ARG A 33 -5.83 1.53 5.59
N ALA A 34 -4.89 0.88 4.92
CA ALA A 34 -3.59 1.45 4.64
C ALA A 34 -3.31 1.45 3.14
N ILE A 35 -2.58 2.45 2.67
CA ILE A 35 -2.05 2.54 1.32
C ILE A 35 -0.57 2.87 1.44
N ALA A 36 0.26 2.09 0.76
CA ALA A 36 1.68 2.40 0.60
C ALA A 36 2.14 2.09 -0.82
N THR A 37 3.15 2.81 -1.30
CA THR A 37 3.73 2.50 -2.60
C THR A 37 4.49 1.18 -2.54
N HIS A 38 5.37 1.02 -1.54
CA HIS A 38 6.33 -0.06 -1.46
C HIS A 38 6.03 -1.00 -0.29
N GLY A 39 5.71 -2.27 -0.57
CA GLY A 39 5.58 -3.31 0.44
C GLY A 39 6.87 -4.10 0.61
N VAL A 40 7.79 -3.64 1.46
CA VAL A 40 8.99 -4.44 1.83
C VAL A 40 8.58 -5.67 2.62
N LEU A 41 7.58 -5.52 3.52
CA LEU A 41 6.95 -6.61 4.27
C LEU A 41 7.95 -7.59 4.92
N SER A 42 8.97 -7.06 5.58
CA SER A 42 10.02 -7.86 6.21
C SER A 42 9.59 -8.47 7.55
N GLY A 43 10.36 -9.46 8.01
CA GLY A 43 10.17 -10.09 9.31
C GLY A 43 8.74 -10.63 9.49
N LYS A 44 8.05 -10.12 10.52
CA LYS A 44 6.68 -10.53 10.90
C LYS A 44 5.57 -9.71 10.22
N ALA A 45 5.86 -8.92 9.19
CA ALA A 45 4.89 -8.01 8.59
C ALA A 45 3.58 -8.70 8.16
N TYR A 46 3.68 -9.84 7.49
CA TYR A 46 2.51 -10.63 7.05
C TYR A 46 1.63 -11.07 8.24
N GLU A 47 2.25 -11.54 9.34
CA GLU A 47 1.54 -11.93 10.55
C GLU A 47 0.90 -10.74 11.25
N ASN A 48 1.61 -9.61 11.29
CA ASN A 48 1.12 -8.37 11.90
C ASN A 48 -0.13 -7.87 11.17
N ILE A 49 -0.10 -7.84 9.82
CA ILE A 49 -1.22 -7.42 8.99
C ILE A 49 -2.43 -8.34 9.22
N GLU A 50 -2.22 -9.66 9.20
CA GLU A 50 -3.28 -10.65 9.41
C GLU A 50 -3.98 -10.46 10.76
N LYS A 51 -3.19 -10.28 11.83
CA LYS A 51 -3.71 -10.14 13.21
C LYS A 51 -4.25 -8.75 13.54
N SER A 52 -3.95 -7.73 12.74
CA SER A 52 -4.39 -6.35 13.00
C SER A 52 -5.88 -6.12 12.71
N LYS A 53 -6.41 -4.99 13.18
CA LYS A 53 -7.75 -4.48 12.83
C LYS A 53 -7.81 -3.75 11.48
N LEU A 54 -6.74 -3.79 10.67
CA LEU A 54 -6.80 -3.29 9.30
C LEU A 54 -7.85 -4.07 8.50
N GLN A 55 -8.68 -3.33 7.78
CA GLN A 55 -9.61 -3.92 6.82
C GLN A 55 -8.86 -4.40 5.57
N GLU A 56 -7.97 -3.55 5.04
CA GLU A 56 -7.08 -3.89 3.93
C GLU A 56 -5.84 -2.99 3.95
N ILE A 57 -4.77 -3.48 3.32
CA ILE A 57 -3.59 -2.73 2.95
C ILE A 57 -3.40 -2.85 1.43
N ILE A 58 -3.29 -1.70 0.77
CA ILE A 58 -3.05 -1.61 -0.68
C ILE A 58 -1.59 -1.24 -0.88
N ILE A 59 -0.88 -2.08 -1.62
CA ILE A 59 0.52 -1.85 -2.04
C ILE A 59 0.68 -2.04 -3.54
N THR A 60 1.80 -1.58 -4.10
CA THR A 60 2.14 -1.90 -5.49
C THR A 60 3.02 -3.14 -5.60
N ASP A 61 3.10 -3.72 -6.80
CA ASP A 61 4.05 -4.77 -7.16
C ASP A 61 5.49 -4.24 -7.41
N SER A 62 5.81 -3.02 -6.93
CA SER A 62 7.16 -2.42 -7.03
C SER A 62 8.26 -3.23 -6.33
N ILE A 63 7.89 -4.09 -5.38
CA ILE A 63 8.78 -5.06 -4.72
C ILE A 63 8.16 -6.45 -4.86
N PRO A 64 8.92 -7.49 -5.25
CA PRO A 64 8.42 -8.86 -5.32
C PRO A 64 7.87 -9.35 -3.97
N LEU A 65 6.68 -9.96 -4.00
CA LEU A 65 5.98 -10.44 -2.82
C LEU A 65 5.94 -11.97 -2.77
N LYS A 66 5.55 -12.54 -1.62
CA LYS A 66 5.33 -13.98 -1.48
C LYS A 66 4.07 -14.42 -2.24
N ASN A 67 4.07 -15.65 -2.76
CA ASN A 67 2.94 -16.20 -3.53
C ASN A 67 1.65 -16.34 -2.73
N SER A 68 1.73 -16.56 -1.41
CA SER A 68 0.56 -16.71 -0.53
C SER A 68 0.41 -15.47 0.34
N LEU A 69 -0.47 -14.56 -0.08
CA LEU A 69 -0.77 -13.33 0.63
C LEU A 69 -2.01 -13.49 1.53
N SER A 70 -2.03 -12.73 2.63
CA SER A 70 -3.26 -12.50 3.40
C SER A 70 -4.32 -11.89 2.50
N SER A 71 -5.60 -12.21 2.74
CA SER A 71 -6.74 -11.59 2.05
C SER A 71 -6.84 -10.08 2.30
N LYS A 72 -6.17 -9.57 3.34
CA LYS A 72 -6.07 -8.13 3.63
C LYS A 72 -5.07 -7.41 2.72
N ILE A 73 -4.18 -8.11 2.04
CA ILE A 73 -3.15 -7.51 1.18
C ILE A 73 -3.66 -7.46 -0.25
N LYS A 74 -3.87 -6.25 -0.75
CA LYS A 74 -4.22 -5.99 -2.15
C LYS A 74 -3.03 -5.40 -2.88
N VAL A 75 -2.68 -5.99 -4.02
CA VAL A 75 -1.54 -5.57 -4.84
C VAL A 75 -2.05 -4.92 -6.12
N LEU A 76 -1.57 -3.71 -6.40
CA LEU A 76 -1.84 -2.99 -7.65
C LEU A 76 -0.59 -3.01 -8.53
N SER A 77 -0.75 -3.27 -9.81
CA SER A 77 0.41 -3.24 -10.71
C SER A 77 0.83 -1.81 -11.02
N CYS A 78 2.11 -1.50 -10.80
CA CYS A 78 2.74 -0.27 -11.24
C CYS A 78 3.29 -0.39 -12.68
N ALA A 79 3.32 -1.60 -13.25
CA ALA A 79 3.89 -1.85 -14.58
C ALA A 79 3.25 -1.00 -15.70
N PRO A 80 1.91 -0.79 -15.77
CA PRO A 80 1.33 0.07 -16.80
C PRO A 80 1.83 1.52 -16.74
N LEU A 81 1.99 2.08 -15.53
CA LEU A 81 2.51 3.43 -15.33
C LEU A 81 3.96 3.54 -15.81
N PHE A 82 4.80 2.58 -15.43
CA PHE A 82 6.21 2.55 -15.86
C PHE A 82 6.34 2.37 -17.37
N ALA A 83 5.58 1.45 -17.97
CA ALA A 83 5.59 1.22 -19.42
C ALA A 83 5.20 2.49 -20.19
N ASP A 84 4.14 3.17 -19.75
CA ASP A 84 3.69 4.43 -20.34
C ASP A 84 4.76 5.53 -20.24
N VAL A 85 5.36 5.70 -19.06
CA VAL A 85 6.41 6.70 -18.82
C VAL A 85 7.64 6.40 -19.68
N MET A 86 8.09 5.14 -19.74
CA MET A 86 9.21 4.73 -20.60
C MET A 86 8.93 5.04 -22.08
N ASN A 87 7.70 4.76 -22.55
CA ASN A 87 7.30 5.08 -23.91
C ASN A 87 7.32 6.59 -24.18
N LEU A 88 6.82 7.43 -23.26
CA LEU A 88 6.84 8.88 -23.41
C LEU A 88 8.27 9.43 -23.44
N VAL A 89 9.13 8.97 -22.53
CA VAL A 89 10.54 9.36 -22.45
C VAL A 89 11.28 8.98 -23.73
N HIS A 90 11.10 7.73 -24.21
CA HIS A 90 11.70 7.26 -25.45
C HIS A 90 11.29 8.12 -26.66
N ASN A 91 10.03 8.55 -26.70
CA ASN A 91 9.48 9.41 -27.74
C ASN A 91 9.68 10.92 -27.49
N LYS A 92 10.46 11.32 -26.47
CA LYS A 92 10.71 12.72 -26.08
C LYS A 92 9.42 13.52 -25.86
N LYS A 93 8.37 12.86 -25.38
CA LYS A 93 7.08 13.47 -25.03
C LYS A 93 7.06 13.85 -23.55
N SER A 94 6.26 14.85 -23.21
CA SER A 94 6.04 15.23 -21.81
C SER A 94 5.43 14.08 -21.01
N ILE A 95 5.85 13.93 -19.76
CA ILE A 95 5.27 12.98 -18.80
C ILE A 95 4.22 13.64 -17.89
N ASN A 96 4.01 14.97 -18.00
CA ASN A 96 3.12 15.70 -17.09
C ASN A 96 1.70 15.16 -17.10
N ASP A 97 1.18 14.72 -18.25
CA ASP A 97 -0.19 14.21 -18.38
C ASP A 97 -0.43 12.90 -17.58
N LYS A 98 0.63 12.28 -17.04
CA LYS A 98 0.54 11.09 -16.18
C LYS A 98 0.43 11.42 -14.69
N PHE A 99 0.62 12.67 -14.29
CA PHE A 99 0.59 13.10 -12.89
C PHE A 99 -0.40 14.25 -12.74
N ILE A 100 -1.39 14.08 -11.86
CA ILE A 100 -2.31 15.15 -11.47
C ILE A 100 -1.67 15.83 -10.26
N PHE A 101 -1.25 17.07 -10.44
CA PHE A 101 -0.78 17.95 -9.36
C PHE A 101 -1.89 18.88 -8.90
#